data_AF-A0A2N6EMI7-F1
#
_entry.id   AF-A0A2N6EMI7-F1
#
_cell.length_a   1.000
_cell.length_b   1.000
_cell.length_c   1.000
_cell.angle_alpha   90.00
_cell.angle_beta   90.00
_cell.angle_gamma   90.00
#
_symmetry.space_group_name_H-M   'P 1'
#
loop_
_entity.id
_entity.type
_entity.pdbx_description
1 polymer ?
#
loop_
_entity_poly.entity_id
_entity_poly.type
_entity_poly.pdbx_seq_one_letter_code
_entity_poly.pdbx_strand_id
1 'polypeptide(L)'
;MVGGFNHNFRYRDQVFHVQTEDSGVKKAEITSLLYHGGTILARQTSSYADIVEQADVLEEVEARMKEQHKQMLRDLKNGGFDDRINAMGCGAAEEVTESQPIEQPIEQPIEQPIEQPIEQ
;
A
#
# COMPACT_ATOMS: atom_id res chain seq x y z
N MET A 1 8.62 -10.95 9.62
CA MET A 1 8.15 -9.70 9.00
C MET A 1 7.11 -10.07 7.97
N VAL A 2 6.08 -9.24 7.81
CA VAL A 2 4.99 -9.47 6.84
C VAL A 2 5.36 -8.83 5.50
N GLY A 3 4.87 -9.42 4.40
CA GLY A 3 5.09 -8.87 3.05
C GLY A 3 4.49 -7.47 2.90
N GLY A 4 5.19 -6.58 2.20
CA GLY A 4 4.73 -5.22 1.97
C GLY A 4 3.59 -5.14 0.95
N PHE A 5 2.73 -4.14 1.09
CA PHE A 5 1.67 -3.84 0.12
C PHE A 5 2.10 -2.68 -0.76
N ASN A 6 1.86 -2.83 -2.06
CA ASN A 6 2.16 -1.80 -3.04
C ASN A 6 0.99 -1.58 -4.00
N HIS A 7 0.57 -0.32 -4.20
CA HIS A 7 -0.47 0.04 -5.15
C HIS A 7 -0.15 1.35 -5.88
N ASN A 8 -0.35 1.33 -7.20
CA ASN A 8 -0.51 2.54 -7.99
C ASN A 8 -1.99 2.92 -8.03
N PHE A 9 -2.32 4.16 -7.70
CA PHE A 9 -3.67 4.67 -7.66
C PHE A 9 -3.78 5.97 -8.48
N ARG A 10 -4.72 6.01 -9.43
CA ARG A 10 -4.95 7.20 -10.26
C ARG A 10 -5.97 8.12 -9.58
N TYR A 11 -5.61 9.39 -9.43
CA TYR A 11 -6.47 10.43 -8.86
C TYR A 11 -6.14 11.77 -9.53
N ARG A 12 -7.14 12.55 -9.98
CA ARG A 12 -6.93 13.85 -10.68
C ARG A 12 -5.88 13.80 -11.79
N ASP A 13 -6.00 12.81 -12.68
CA ASP A 13 -5.07 12.54 -13.78
C ASP A 13 -3.60 12.31 -13.41
N GLN A 14 -3.32 12.11 -12.12
CA GLN A 14 -2.00 11.81 -11.58
C GLN A 14 -1.96 10.38 -11.04
N VAL A 15 -0.78 9.77 -11.06
CA VAL A 15 -0.55 8.43 -10.51
C VAL A 15 0.19 8.56 -9.19
N PHE A 16 -0.47 8.14 -8.12
CA PHE A 16 0.09 8.09 -6.79
C PHE A 16 0.52 6.67 -6.46
N HIS A 17 1.56 6.56 -5.64
CA HIS A 17 2.10 5.29 -5.17
C HIS A 17 1.85 5.16 -3.67
N VAL A 18 1.19 4.09 -3.26
CA VAL A 18 0.98 3.76 -1.85
C VAL A 18 1.76 2.50 -1.52
N GLN A 19 2.69 2.63 -0.58
CA GLN A 19 3.53 1.53 -0.10
C GLN A 19 3.31 1.35 1.41
N THR A 20 3.07 0.13 1.86
CA THR A 20 2.96 -0.22 3.29
C THR A 20 3.96 -1.31 3.63
N GLU A 21 4.79 -1.09 4.64
CA GLU A 21 5.86 -2.00 5.04
C GLU A 21 5.82 -2.28 6.55
N ASP A 22 6.18 -3.51 6.92
CA ASP A 22 6.43 -3.94 8.28
C ASP A 22 7.93 -3.78 8.61
N SER A 23 8.24 -3.02 9.66
CA SER A 23 9.62 -2.86 10.16
C SER A 23 10.12 -4.05 10.98
N GLY A 24 9.28 -5.08 11.14
CA GLY A 24 9.55 -6.29 11.91
C GLY A 24 9.48 -6.09 13.41
N VAL A 25 9.44 -7.20 14.14
CA VAL A 25 9.21 -7.25 15.61
C VAL A 25 10.23 -6.47 16.44
N LYS A 26 11.42 -6.17 15.91
CA LYS A 26 12.43 -5.34 16.60
C LYS A 26 11.97 -3.91 16.79
N LYS A 27 11.28 -3.36 15.79
CA LYS A 27 10.74 -2.00 15.80
C LYS A 27 9.24 -1.99 16.13
N ALA A 28 8.55 -3.07 15.76
CA ALA A 28 7.12 -3.27 15.94
C ALA A 28 6.28 -2.12 15.36
N GLU A 29 6.60 -1.72 14.12
CA GLU A 29 5.96 -0.60 13.42
C GLU A 29 5.57 -0.95 11.99
N ILE A 30 4.37 -0.52 11.61
CA ILE A 30 3.86 -0.52 10.24
C ILE A 30 3.98 0.90 9.69
N THR A 31 4.68 1.06 8.57
CA THR A 31 4.85 2.36 7.91
C THR A 31 4.13 2.35 6.56
N SER A 32 3.21 3.28 6.35
CA SER A 32 2.59 3.55 5.04
C SER A 32 3.06 4.89 4.50
N LEU A 33 3.40 4.90 3.23
CA LEU A 33 3.95 6.05 2.53
C LEU A 33 3.16 6.27 1.25
N LEU A 34 2.72 7.52 1.06
CA LEU A 34 2.08 7.99 -0.16
C LEU A 34 3.10 8.86 -0.91
N TYR A 35 3.35 8.52 -2.17
CA TYR A 35 4.29 9.23 -3.02
C TYR A 35 3.64 9.69 -4.33
N HIS A 36 4.20 10.77 -4.89
CA HIS A 36 3.93 11.22 -6.25
C HIS A 36 5.23 11.74 -6.87
N GLY A 37 5.61 11.21 -8.04
CA GLY A 37 6.80 11.67 -8.78
C GLY A 37 8.11 11.66 -7.96
N GLY A 38 8.27 10.70 -7.03
CA GLY A 38 9.45 10.61 -6.16
C GLY A 38 9.39 11.47 -4.89
N THR A 39 8.31 12.22 -4.65
CA THR A 39 8.12 13.03 -3.44
C THR A 39 7.13 12.37 -2.49
N ILE A 40 7.43 12.36 -1.18
CA ILE A 40 6.53 11.87 -0.14
C ILE A 40 5.44 12.90 0.13
N LEU A 41 4.20 12.53 -0.18
CA LEU A 41 3.02 13.31 0.16
C LEU A 41 2.55 13.04 1.57
N ALA A 42 2.53 11.79 2.02
CA ALA A 42 2.09 11.48 3.37
C ALA A 42 2.85 10.30 3.94
N ARG A 43 3.01 10.29 5.26
CA ARG A 43 3.57 9.19 6.04
C ARG A 43 2.64 8.90 7.19
N GLN A 44 2.27 7.63 7.33
CA GLN A 44 1.58 7.11 8.50
C GLN A 44 2.44 6.03 9.12
N THR A 45 2.58 6.05 10.43
CA THR A 45 3.32 5.03 11.18
C THR A 45 2.49 4.64 12.38
N SER A 46 2.27 3.33 12.54
CA SER A 46 1.48 2.75 13.62
C SER A 46 2.30 1.64 14.29
N SER A 47 2.29 1.62 15.62
CA SER A 47 2.95 0.55 16.36
C SER A 47 2.00 -0.64 16.53
N TYR A 48 2.59 -1.84 16.61
CA TYR A 48 1.92 -3.07 17.03
C TYR A 48 2.64 -3.71 18.22
N ALA A 49 3.39 -2.92 19.00
CA ALA A 49 4.12 -3.39 20.18
C ALA A 49 3.22 -4.12 21.19
N ASP A 50 1.93 -3.78 21.22
CA ASP A 50 0.87 -4.39 22.02
C ASP A 50 0.62 -5.88 21.73
N ILE A 51 0.98 -6.36 20.55
CA ILE A 51 0.67 -7.74 20.10
C ILE A 51 1.90 -8.57 19.76
N VAL A 52 3.11 -8.05 20.02
CA VAL A 52 4.37 -8.73 19.68
C VAL A 52 4.51 -10.10 20.36
N GLU A 53 3.91 -10.27 21.54
CA GLU A 53 3.97 -11.49 22.33
C GLU A 53 2.87 -12.51 21.98
N GLN A 54 1.93 -12.17 21.09
CA GLN A 54 0.86 -13.08 20.68
C GLN A 54 1.36 -14.13 19.68
N ALA A 55 0.78 -15.33 19.74
CA ALA A 55 1.10 -16.41 18.79
C ALA A 55 0.73 -16.04 17.34
N ASP A 56 -0.35 -15.27 17.18
CA ASP A 56 -0.95 -14.90 15.90
C ASP A 56 -0.48 -13.53 15.39
N VAL A 57 0.63 -13.00 15.94
CA VAL A 57 1.15 -11.65 15.65
C VAL A 57 1.31 -11.37 14.15
N LEU A 58 1.72 -12.35 13.36
CA LEU A 58 1.93 -12.17 11.92
C LEU A 58 0.61 -11.93 11.17
N GLU A 59 -0.44 -12.67 11.50
CA GLU A 59 -1.77 -12.49 10.89
C GLU A 59 -2.37 -11.15 11.29
N GLU A 60 -2.22 -10.76 12.56
CA GLU A 60 -2.77 -9.49 13.02
C GLU A 60 -1.99 -8.29 12.46
N VAL A 61 -0.67 -8.39 12.35
CA VAL A 61 0.14 -7.38 11.64
C VAL A 61 -0.29 -7.26 10.18
N GLU A 62 -0.52 -8.38 9.49
CA GLU A 62 -1.01 -8.36 8.11
C GLU A 62 -2.39 -7.68 7.99
N ALA A 63 -3.31 -7.98 8.90
CA ALA A 63 -4.62 -7.35 8.94
C ALA A 63 -4.52 -5.83 9.16
N ARG A 64 -3.71 -5.40 10.13
CA ARG A 64 -3.44 -3.97 10.40
C ARG A 64 -2.78 -3.28 9.21
N MET A 65 -1.84 -3.93 8.53
CA MET A 65 -1.22 -3.41 7.30
C MET A 65 -2.25 -3.21 6.18
N LYS A 66 -3.14 -4.20 5.94
CA LYS A 66 -4.21 -4.09 4.94
C LYS A 66 -5.18 -2.97 5.27
N GLU A 67 -5.55 -2.82 6.55
CA GLU A 67 -6.44 -1.76 6.99
C GLU A 67 -5.81 -0.38 6.78
N GLN A 68 -4.57 -0.18 7.24
CA GLN A 68 -3.83 1.07 7.08
C GLN A 68 -3.64 1.43 5.60
N HIS A 69 -3.30 0.45 4.76
CA HIS A 69 -3.15 0.64 3.32
C HIS A 69 -4.48 1.09 2.66
N LYS A 70 -5.58 0.40 2.99
CA LYS A 70 -6.92 0.77 2.48
C LYS A 70 -7.35 2.15 2.98
N GLN A 71 -7.00 2.51 4.21
CA GLN A 71 -7.30 3.83 4.78
C GLN A 71 -6.58 4.91 3.99
N MET A 72 -5.28 4.76 3.72
CA MET A 72 -4.50 5.69 2.90
C MET A 72 -5.11 5.91 1.50
N LEU A 73 -5.57 4.83 0.85
CA LEU A 73 -6.25 4.92 -0.45
C LEU A 73 -7.59 5.66 -0.37
N ARG A 74 -8.37 5.42 0.70
CA ARG A 74 -9.63 6.15 0.94
C ARG A 74 -9.39 7.63 1.17
N ASP A 75 -8.40 7.98 2.00
CA ASP A 75 -8.06 9.38 2.27
C ASP A 75 -7.60 10.09 1.00
N LEU A 76 -6.81 9.42 0.14
CA LEU A 76 -6.45 9.95 -1.17
C LEU A 76 -7.69 10.16 -2.05
N LYS A 77 -8.57 9.16 -2.16
CA LYS A 77 -9.78 9.27 -2.99
C LYS A 77 -10.75 10.36 -2.50
N ASN A 78 -10.83 10.55 -1.19
CA ASN A 78 -11.69 11.55 -0.56
C ASN A 78 -11.08 12.97 -0.59
N GLY A 79 -9.89 13.14 -1.16
CA GLY A 79 -9.22 14.44 -1.24
C GLY A 79 -8.52 14.89 0.05
N GLY A 80 -8.27 13.97 1.00
CA GLY A 80 -7.59 14.27 2.27
C GLY A 80 -6.15 14.77 2.11
N PHE A 81 -5.55 14.62 0.92
CA PHE A 81 -4.22 15.12 0.59
C PHE A 81 -4.23 16.27 -0.44
N ASP A 82 -5.40 16.79 -0.79
CA ASP A 82 -5.56 17.79 -1.86
C ASP A 82 -4.76 19.07 -1.61
N ASP A 83 -4.75 19.58 -0.37
CA ASP A 83 -3.95 20.75 -0.01
C ASP A 83 -2.46 20.52 -0.31
N ARG A 84 -1.95 19.32 -0.02
CA ARG A 84 -0.54 18.96 -0.24
C ARG A 84 -0.25 18.75 -1.73
N ILE A 85 -1.17 18.12 -2.45
CA ILE A 85 -1.11 17.94 -3.92
C ILE A 85 -1.06 19.32 -4.60
N ASN A 86 -1.97 20.21 -4.24
CA ASN A 86 -2.04 21.57 -4.79
C ASN A 86 -0.81 22.40 -4.43
N ALA A 87 -0.33 22.32 -3.18
CA ALA A 87 0.86 23.05 -2.74
C ALA A 87 2.14 22.67 -3.49
N MET A 88 2.25 21.43 -3.99
CA MET A 88 3.39 20.99 -4.81
C MET A 88 3.27 21.37 -6.29
N GLY A 89 2.21 22.10 -6.68
CA GLY A 89 1.99 22.50 -8.07
C GLY A 89 1.67 21.33 -9.00
N CYS A 90 1.36 20.14 -8.46
CA CYS A 90 0.87 19.02 -9.25
C CYS A 90 -0.65 19.09 -9.48
N GLY A 91 -1.33 20.07 -8.89
CA GLY A 91 -2.70 20.43 -9.25
C GLY A 91 -2.75 21.40 -10.43
N ALA A 92 -3.05 20.91 -11.62
CA ALA A 92 -3.56 21.75 -12.70
C ALA A 92 -4.79 21.11 -13.37
N ALA A 93 -5.85 21.93 -13.41
CA ALA A 93 -7.13 21.78 -14.10
C ALA A 93 -8.23 20.90 -13.45
N GLU A 94 -9.24 21.64 -12.99
CA GLU A 94 -10.67 21.42 -12.74
C GLU A 94 -11.36 20.06 -13.00
N GLU A 95 -12.34 19.83 -12.13
CA GLU A 95 -13.47 18.88 -12.13
C GLU A 95 -13.62 17.90 -13.31
N VAL A 96 -13.56 16.60 -13.00
CA VAL A 96 -14.46 15.61 -13.58
C VAL A 96 -14.93 14.62 -12.53
N THR A 97 -16.26 14.63 -12.37
CA THR A 97 -17.12 13.61 -11.80
C THR A 97 -16.91 12.23 -12.41
N GLU A 98 -17.14 11.21 -11.58
CA GLU A 98 -17.69 9.89 -11.90
C GLU A 98 -16.77 8.64 -12.03
N SER A 99 -17.33 7.55 -11.48
CA SER A 99 -17.27 6.14 -11.91
C SER A 99 -16.00 5.26 -11.75
N GLN A 100 -15.88 4.68 -10.54
CA GLN A 100 -15.55 3.26 -10.23
C GLN A 100 -14.33 2.58 -10.93
N PRO A 101 -14.14 1.27 -10.77
CA PRO A 101 -13.32 0.61 -9.74
C PRO A 101 -11.95 0.18 -10.29
N ILE A 102 -10.90 0.16 -9.45
CA ILE A 102 -9.70 -0.63 -9.78
C ILE A 102 -9.80 -2.00 -9.14
N GLU A 103 -10.12 -2.92 -10.03
CA GLU A 103 -10.16 -4.36 -9.90
C GLU A 103 -8.82 -4.87 -9.37
N GLN A 104 -8.86 -5.86 -8.49
CA GLN A 104 -7.68 -6.67 -8.17
C GLN A 104 -7.39 -7.56 -9.38
N PRO A 105 -6.16 -7.52 -9.91
CA PRO A 105 -5.51 -8.76 -10.24
C PRO A 105 -4.04 -8.70 -9.84
N ILE A 106 -3.67 -9.46 -8.81
CA ILE A 106 -2.35 -10.10 -8.83
C ILE A 106 -2.59 -11.60 -8.75
N GLU A 107 -2.56 -12.15 -9.96
CA GLU A 107 -2.44 -13.55 -10.28
C GLU A 107 -1.39 -14.21 -9.38
N GLN A 108 -1.78 -15.28 -8.71
CA GLN A 108 -0.83 -16.20 -8.10
C GLN A 108 0.01 -16.81 -9.23
N PRO A 109 1.35 -16.71 -9.23
CA PRO A 109 2.15 -17.52 -10.11
C PRO A 109 2.01 -18.97 -9.65
N ILE A 110 1.41 -19.77 -10.52
CA ILE A 110 1.43 -21.23 -10.50
C ILE A 110 2.88 -21.75 -10.36
N GLU A 111 3.26 -22.18 -9.16
CA GLU A 111 4.46 -23.00 -8.95
C GLU A 111 4.05 -24.47 -8.90
N GLN A 112 4.31 -25.24 -9.97
CA GLN A 112 4.68 -26.64 -9.82
C GLN A 112 5.77 -27.05 -10.82
N PRO A 113 6.69 -27.96 -10.41
CA PRO A 113 8.06 -28.01 -10.90
C PRO A 113 8.21 -28.89 -12.14
N ILE A 114 9.12 -28.48 -13.01
CA ILE A 114 9.71 -29.29 -14.08
C ILE A 114 10.42 -30.52 -13.48
N GLU A 115 9.80 -31.70 -13.58
CA GLU A 115 10.52 -32.96 -13.39
C GLU A 115 11.48 -33.18 -14.56
N GLN A 116 12.77 -33.37 -14.22
CA GLN A 116 13.87 -33.52 -15.16
C GLN A 116 13.80 -34.85 -15.93
N PRO A 117 14.31 -34.92 -17.19
CA PRO A 117 14.46 -36.19 -17.88
C PRO A 117 15.67 -36.95 -17.33
N ILE A 118 15.44 -38.14 -16.78
CA ILE A 118 16.48 -39.15 -16.59
C ILE A 118 16.65 -39.93 -17.90
N GLU A 119 17.62 -39.54 -18.71
CA GLU A 119 18.20 -40.39 -19.76
C GLU A 119 19.45 -41.10 -19.22
N GLN A 120 19.35 -42.43 -19.20
CA GLN A 120 20.39 -43.49 -19.17
C GLN A 120 21.26 -43.69 -17.92
#